data_AF-A0A1J0EPR5-F1
#
_entry.id   AF-A0A1J0EPR5-F1
#
_cell.length_a   1.000
_cell.length_b   1.000
_cell.length_c   1.000
_cell.angle_alpha   90.00
_cell.angle_beta   90.00
_cell.angle_gamma   90.00
#
_symmetry.space_group_name_H-M   'P 1'
#
loop_
_entity.id
_entity.type
_entity.pdbx_description
1 polymer ?
#
loop_
_entity_poly.entity_id
_entity_poly.type
_entity_poly.pdbx_seq_one_letter_code
_entity_poly.pdbx_strand_id
1 'polypeptide(L)'
;MACLICGATAIELLSAGHFVEMDCPECGYYGIPKELVDEISIREQKLHVERTRAYLAMRAENKQSPWITPVDINIHQLFVITPV
;
A
#
# COMPACT_ATOMS: atom_id res chain seq x y z
N MET A 1 -13.46 2.10 3.02
CA MET A 1 -12.80 1.51 1.84
C MET A 1 -12.22 0.16 2.22
N ALA A 2 -11.81 -0.69 1.27
CA ALA A 2 -11.03 -1.89 1.60
C ALA A 2 -9.53 -1.55 1.60
N CYS A 3 -8.77 -2.10 2.54
CA CYS A 3 -7.32 -1.98 2.58
C CYS A 3 -6.71 -2.62 1.32
N LEU A 4 -5.89 -1.88 0.59
CA LEU A 4 -5.22 -2.41 -0.62
C LEU A 4 -4.16 -3.48 -0.31
N ILE A 5 -3.77 -3.62 0.97
CA ILE A 5 -2.80 -4.60 1.43
C ILE A 5 -3.49 -5.91 1.81
N CYS A 6 -4.42 -5.87 2.76
CA CYS A 6 -5.03 -7.08 3.35
C CYS A 6 -6.51 -7.29 2.99
N GLY A 7 -7.17 -6.33 2.32
CA GLY A 7 -8.60 -6.40 2.01
C GLY A 7 -9.54 -6.14 3.18
N ALA A 8 -9.02 -5.99 4.41
CA ALA A 8 -9.83 -5.64 5.58
C ALA A 8 -10.45 -4.23 5.46
N THR A 9 -11.45 -3.95 6.29
CA THR A 9 -12.05 -2.60 6.34
C THR A 9 -10.99 -1.58 6.78
N ALA A 10 -10.79 -0.56 5.96
CA ALA A 10 -9.89 0.55 6.23
C ALA A 10 -10.62 1.89 6.09
N ILE A 11 -10.16 2.87 6.85
CA ILE A 11 -10.62 4.25 6.80
C ILE A 11 -9.73 4.98 5.79
N GLU A 12 -10.33 5.54 4.75
CA GLU A 12 -9.65 6.53 3.92
C GLU A 12 -9.71 7.85 4.68
N LEU A 13 -8.55 8.36 5.12
CA LEU A 13 -8.50 9.53 6.00
C LEU A 13 -8.57 10.82 5.20
N LEU A 14 -7.71 10.98 4.21
CA LEU A 14 -7.63 12.17 3.38
C LEU A 14 -7.10 11.81 1.98
N SER A 15 -7.78 12.34 0.98
CA SER A 15 -7.36 12.35 -0.42
C SER A 15 -6.71 13.71 -0.73
N ALA A 16 -5.77 14.17 0.11
CA ALA A 16 -5.12 15.47 -0.07
C ALA A 16 -4.07 15.37 -1.19
N GLY A 17 -4.39 15.92 -2.36
CA GLY A 17 -3.51 15.90 -3.52
C GLY A 17 -3.57 14.59 -4.32
N HIS A 18 -2.40 14.07 -4.71
CA HIS A 18 -2.24 12.92 -5.62
C HIS A 18 -2.16 11.57 -4.88
N PHE A 19 -2.28 11.54 -3.55
CA PHE A 19 -2.20 10.34 -2.74
C PHE A 19 -3.53 10.04 -2.05
N VAL A 20 -3.75 8.76 -1.77
CA VAL A 20 -4.82 8.20 -0.95
C VAL A 20 -4.17 7.73 0.35
N GLU A 21 -4.55 8.34 1.45
CA GLU A 21 -4.12 7.94 2.77
C GLU A 21 -5.13 6.99 3.39
N MET A 22 -4.66 5.82 3.80
CA MET A 22 -5.47 4.79 4.42
C MET A 22 -4.96 4.46 5.81
N ASP A 23 -5.88 4.36 6.74
CA ASP A 23 -5.66 3.81 8.07
C ASP A 23 -6.36 2.45 8.16
N CYS A 24 -5.54 1.41 8.28
CA CYS A 24 -6.01 0.04 8.46
C CYS A 24 -5.62 -0.44 9.87
N PRO A 25 -6.56 -0.98 10.67
CA PRO A 25 -6.23 -1.46 12.00
C PRO A 25 -5.23 -2.63 12.00
N GLU A 26 -5.13 -3.36 10.88
CA GLU A 26 -4.20 -4.49 10.75
C GLU A 26 -2.88 -4.16 10.06
N CYS A 27 -2.87 -3.22 9.12
CA CYS A 27 -1.66 -2.86 8.35
C CYS A 27 -1.04 -1.53 8.80
N GLY A 28 -1.74 -0.78 9.63
CA GLY A 28 -1.38 0.58 10.04
C GLY A 28 -1.79 1.63 9.02
N TYR A 29 -1.24 2.83 9.24
CA TYR A 29 -1.42 4.00 8.38
C TYR A 29 -0.39 4.02 7.25
N TYR A 30 -0.86 4.23 6.02
CA TYR A 30 -0.01 4.31 4.82
C TYR A 30 -0.65 5.16 3.73
N GLY A 31 0.17 5.64 2.79
CA GLY A 31 -0.28 6.44 1.66
C GLY A 31 0.14 5.85 0.31
N ILE A 32 -0.78 5.84 -0.67
CA ILE A 32 -0.52 5.32 -2.02
C ILE A 32 -0.97 6.36 -3.06
N PRO A 33 -0.21 6.64 -4.13
CA PRO A 33 -0.66 7.47 -5.24
C PRO A 33 -2.00 6.99 -5.82
N LYS A 34 -2.94 7.91 -6.07
CA LYS A 34 -4.25 7.61 -6.68
C LYS A 34 -4.12 6.82 -7.98
N GLU A 35 -3.19 7.24 -8.84
CA GLU A 35 -2.90 6.58 -10.10
C GLU A 35 -2.47 5.12 -9.89
N LEU A 36 -1.69 4.84 -8.85
CA LEU A 36 -1.28 3.49 -8.51
C LEU A 36 -2.43 2.67 -7.92
N VAL A 37 -3.33 3.28 -7.14
CA VAL A 37 -4.55 2.61 -6.68
C VAL A 37 -5.42 2.17 -7.86
N ASP A 38 -5.61 3.05 -8.84
CA ASP A 38 -6.31 2.76 -10.09
C ASP A 38 -5.61 1.64 -10.87
N GLU A 39 -4.28 1.70 -11.04
CA GLU A 39 -3.54 0.65 -11.73
C GLU A 39 -3.65 -0.72 -11.05
N ILE A 40 -3.57 -0.76 -9.72
CA ILE A 40 -3.73 -1.99 -8.92
C ILE A 40 -5.13 -2.58 -9.16
N SER A 41 -6.15 -1.73 -9.15
CA SER A 41 -7.54 -2.11 -9.41
C SER A 41 -7.74 -2.63 -10.84
N ILE A 42 -7.27 -1.87 -11.85
CA ILE A 42 -7.40 -2.19 -13.28
C ILE A 42 -6.70 -3.51 -13.63
N ARG A 43 -5.52 -3.76 -13.04
CA ARG A 43 -4.72 -4.96 -13.30
C ARG A 43 -5.08 -6.13 -12.38
N GLU A 44 -6.08 -5.96 -11.51
CA GLU A 44 -6.47 -6.91 -10.47
C GLU A 44 -5.28 -7.38 -9.62
N GLN A 45 -4.26 -6.52 -9.50
CA GLN A 45 -3.05 -6.82 -8.75
C GLN A 45 -3.33 -6.71 -7.25
N LYS A 46 -2.59 -7.50 -6.48
CA LYS A 46 -2.69 -7.50 -5.02
C LYS A 46 -1.32 -7.25 -4.42
N LEU A 47 -1.29 -6.42 -3.39
CA LEU A 47 -0.10 -6.24 -2.59
C LEU A 47 0.09 -7.48 -1.70
N HIS A 48 1.33 -7.93 -1.59
CA HIS A 48 1.72 -9.02 -0.73
C HIS A 48 1.72 -8.54 0.72
N VAL A 49 0.75 -9.01 1.50
CA VAL A 49 0.50 -8.55 2.88
C VAL A 49 1.77 -8.47 3.73
N GLU A 50 2.51 -9.57 3.84
CA GLU A 50 3.68 -9.63 4.73
C GLU A 50 4.82 -8.71 4.28
N ARG A 51 5.13 -8.69 2.98
CA ARG A 51 6.19 -7.82 2.42
C ARG A 51 5.85 -6.35 2.60
N THR A 52 4.60 -5.97 2.34
CA THR A 52 4.18 -4.58 2.47
C THR A 52 4.15 -4.15 3.94
N ARG A 53 3.72 -5.02 4.86
CA ARG A 53 3.80 -4.75 6.31
C ARG A 53 5.25 -4.60 6.77
N ALA A 54 6.15 -5.48 6.36
CA ALA A 54 7.57 -5.39 6.68
C ALA A 54 8.20 -4.10 6.14
N TYR A 55 7.84 -3.71 4.92
CA TYR A 55 8.27 -2.45 4.32
C TYR A 55 7.77 -1.21 5.09
N LEU A 56 6.49 -1.21 5.49
CA LEU A 56 5.93 -0.12 6.30
C LEU A 56 6.60 -0.03 7.68
N ALA A 57 6.85 -1.18 8.32
CA ALA A 57 7.59 -1.24 9.58
C ALA A 57 9.02 -0.68 9.42
N MET A 58 9.75 -1.12 8.39
CA MET A 58 11.08 -0.61 8.07
C MET A 58 11.07 0.92 7.89
N ARG A 59 10.09 1.48 7.17
CA ARG A 59 9.98 2.94 7.02
C ARG A 59 9.69 3.65 8.33
N ALA A 60 8.80 3.11 9.15
CA ALA A 60 8.47 3.66 10.46
C ALA A 60 9.72 3.70 11.37
N GLU A 61 10.52 2.63 11.38
CA GLU A 61 11.79 2.56 12.12
C GLU A 61 12.79 3.62 11.65
N ASN A 62 12.83 3.90 10.34
CA ASN A 62 13.68 4.94 9.75
C ASN A 62 13.09 6.36 9.86
N LYS A 63 11.96 6.55 10.57
CA LYS A 63 11.21 7.82 10.65
C LYS A 63 10.86 8.39 9.28
N GLN A 64 10.68 7.52 8.29
CA GLN A 64 10.27 7.87 6.95
C GLN A 64 8.74 7.85 6.86
N SER A 65 8.19 8.69 5.99
CA SER A 65 6.75 8.69 5.76
C SER A 65 6.32 7.37 5.10
N PRO A 66 5.14 6.82 5.47
CA PRO A 66 4.66 5.50 5.05
C PRO A 66 4.04 5.53 3.64
N TRP A 67 4.74 6.16 2.69
CA TRP A 67 4.34 6.20 1.29
C TRP A 67 4.81 4.94 0.56
N ILE A 68 3.89 4.34 -0.20
CA ILE A 68 4.19 3.23 -1.10
C ILE A 68 4.10 3.79 -2.52
N THR A 69 5.25 4.00 -3.17
CA THR A 69 5.30 4.45 -4.55
C THR A 69 5.49 3.28 -5.52
N PRO A 70 5.24 3.46 -6.83
CA PRO A 70 5.51 2.42 -7.82
C PRO A 70 6.97 1.94 -7.82
N VAL A 71 7.91 2.85 -7.51
CA VAL A 71 9.33 2.54 -7.39
C VAL A 71 9.57 1.60 -6.21
N ASP A 72 8.98 1.90 -5.06
CA ASP A 72 9.10 1.06 -3.87
C ASP A 72 8.50 -0.34 -4.09
N ILE A 73 7.36 -0.41 -4.78
CA ILE A 73 6.73 -1.69 -5.13
C ILE A 73 7.67 -2.55 -5.98
N ASN A 74 8.35 -1.95 -6.94
CA ASN A 74 9.28 -2.67 -7.81
C ASN A 74 10.53 -3.14 -7.03
N ILE A 75 11.16 -2.23 -6.28
CA ILE A 75 12.37 -2.51 -5.49
C ILE A 75 12.12 -3.58 -4.43
N HIS A 76 11.01 -3.47 -3.69
CA HIS A 76 10.68 -4.38 -2.59
C HIS A 76 9.78 -5.54 -3.02
N GLN A 77 9.48 -5.66 -4.31
CA GLN A 77 8.63 -6.70 -4.90
C GLN A 77 7.33 -6.89 -4.10
N LEU A 78 6.61 -5.78 -3.89
CA LEU A 78 5.44 -5.73 -3.01
C LEU A 78 4.19 -6.32 -3.63
N PHE A 79 4.17 -6.67 -4.92
CA PHE A 79 3.04 -7.38 -5.52
C PHE A 79 3.12 -8.89 -5.30
N VAL A 80 1.95 -9.52 -5.18
CA VAL A 80 1.83 -10.98 -5.22
C VAL A 80 2.21 -11.44 -6.62
N ILE A 81 3.27 -12.22 -6.73
CA ILE A 81 3.61 -12.93 -7.96
C ILE A 81 2.79 -14.21 -7.94
N THR A 82 1.67 -14.25 -8.66
CA THR A 82 1.02 -15.53 -8.96
C THR A 82 1.89 -16.26 -9.98
N PRO A 83 2.43 -17.46 -9.65
CA PRO A 83 3.07 -18.27 -10.66
C PRO A 83 2.02 -18.66 -11.70
N VAL A 84 2.35 -18.42 -12.98
CA VAL A 84 1.59 -18.90 -14.15
C VAL A 84 1.78 -20.40 -14.28
#